data_AF-A0A3P0PMC1-F1
#
_entry.id   AF-A0A3P0PMC1-F1
#
_cell.length_a   1.000
_cell.length_b   1.000
_cell.length_c   1.000
_cell.angle_alpha   90.00
_cell.angle_beta   90.00
_cell.angle_gamma   90.00
#
_symmetry.space_group_name_H-M   'P 1'
#
loop_
_entity.id
_entity.type
_entity.pdbx_description
1 polymer ?
#
loop_
_entity_poly.entity_id
_entity_poly.type
_entity_poly.pdbx_seq_one_letter_code
_entity_poly.pdbx_strand_id
1 'polypeptide(L)'
;MTNLTYEQLTKRAEREIRDARQRAAACEIGTYGLGLALGEARGAYSLWDAAVAAMGASVPPHARADRVRLETLAYARLPLTE
;
A
#
# COMPACT_ATOMS: atom_id res chain seq x y z
N MET A 1 -4.73 20.12 12.12
CA MET A 1 -4.16 19.05 11.28
C MET A 1 -3.74 17.93 12.21
N THR A 2 -4.32 16.74 12.07
CA THR A 2 -3.86 15.56 12.82
C THR A 2 -2.44 15.24 12.36
N ASN A 3 -1.44 15.48 13.23
CA ASN A 3 -0.07 15.06 12.98
C ASN A 3 -0.02 13.53 13.09
N LEU A 4 -0.28 12.84 11.98
CA LEU A 4 -0.11 11.40 11.90
C LEU A 4 1.38 11.08 12.06
N THR A 5 1.70 10.18 12.99
CA THR A 5 3.07 9.71 13.16
C THR A 5 3.47 8.82 11.99
N TYR A 6 4.78 8.65 11.77
CA TYR A 6 5.31 7.70 10.79
C TYR A 6 4.67 6.31 10.97
N GLU A 7 4.58 5.82 12.21
CA GLU A 7 3.99 4.52 12.51
C GLU A 7 2.51 4.43 12.13
N GLN A 8 1.75 5.50 12.38
CA GLN A 8 0.34 5.56 12.02
C GLN A 8 0.15 5.56 10.50
N LEU A 9 0.98 6.31 9.76
CA LEU A 9 0.99 6.31 8.30
C LEU A 9 1.31 4.93 7.74
N THR A 10 2.37 4.29 8.24
CA THR A 10 2.83 2.98 7.78
C THR A 10 1.81 1.87 8.07
N LYS A 11 1.24 1.84 9.28
CA LYS A 11 0.18 0.87 9.63
C LYS A 11 -1.07 1.05 8.79
N ARG A 12 -1.46 2.32 8.53
CA ARG A 12 -2.61 2.63 7.68
C ARG A 12 -2.39 2.16 6.25
N ALA A 13 -1.24 2.50 5.66
CA ALA A 13 -0.90 2.11 4.30
C ALA A 13 -0.89 0.59 4.15
N GLU A 14 -0.26 -0.13 5.08
CA GLU A 14 -0.22 -1.58 5.07
C GLU A 14 -1.61 -2.21 5.10
N ARG A 15 -2.51 -1.70 5.96
CA ARG A 15 -3.89 -2.15 6.01
C ARG A 15 -4.63 -1.89 4.69
N GLU A 16 -4.55 -0.67 4.17
CA GLU A 16 -5.24 -0.30 2.93
C GLU A 16 -4.76 -1.14 1.73
N ILE A 17 -3.45 -1.41 1.64
CA ILE A 17 -2.89 -2.29 0.61
C ILE A 17 -3.42 -3.72 0.77
N ARG A 18 -3.45 -4.28 1.99
CA ARG A 18 -3.98 -5.63 2.24
C ARG A 18 -5.46 -5.73 1.88
N ASP A 19 -6.27 -4.77 2.32
CA ASP A 19 -7.70 -4.73 2.08
C ASP A 19 -7.98 -4.68 0.56
N ALA A 20 -7.26 -3.83 -0.17
CA ALA A 20 -7.36 -3.74 -1.62
C ALA A 20 -6.96 -5.06 -2.31
N ARG A 21 -5.88 -5.70 -1.86
CA ARG A 21 -5.44 -6.99 -2.42
C ARG A 21 -6.39 -8.14 -2.11
N GLN A 22 -7.00 -8.16 -0.94
CA GLN A 22 -8.01 -9.15 -0.60
C GLN A 22 -9.25 -8.99 -1.48
N ARG A 23 -9.69 -7.75 -1.74
CA ARG A 23 -10.73 -7.48 -2.73
C ARG A 23 -10.34 -7.97 -4.11
N ALA A 24 -9.10 -7.70 -4.54
CA ALA A 24 -8.59 -8.15 -5.83
C ALA A 24 -8.62 -9.68 -5.98
N ALA A 25 -8.35 -10.43 -4.90
CA ALA A 25 -8.43 -11.89 -4.88
C ALA A 25 -9.88 -12.41 -4.87
N ALA A 26 -10.83 -11.64 -4.36
CA ALA A 26 -12.25 -12.00 -4.28
C ALA A 26 -13.05 -11.60 -5.53
N CYS A 27 -12.51 -10.72 -6.40
CA CYS A 27 -13.16 -10.37 -7.65
C CYS A 27 -13.17 -11.56 -8.62
N GLU A 28 -14.36 -12.09 -8.93
CA GLU A 28 -14.55 -13.02 -10.04
C GLU A 28 -14.03 -12.39 -11.34
N ILE A 29 -13.43 -13.23 -12.19
CA ILE A 29 -12.65 -12.83 -13.36
C ILE A 29 -13.49 -11.95 -14.29
N GLY A 30 -13.24 -10.65 -14.19
CA GLY A 30 -13.74 -9.58 -15.03
C GLY A 30 -12.77 -8.42 -14.88
N THR A 31 -12.00 -8.15 -15.93
CA THR A 31 -10.72 -7.41 -15.93
C THR A 31 -10.73 -6.03 -15.26
N TYR A 32 -11.91 -5.40 -15.09
CA TYR A 32 -12.05 -4.09 -14.49
C TYR A 32 -11.94 -4.10 -12.95
N GLY A 33 -12.57 -5.06 -12.26
CA GLY A 33 -12.57 -5.12 -10.79
C GLY A 33 -11.18 -5.43 -10.22
N LEU A 34 -10.47 -6.34 -10.88
CA LEU A 34 -9.08 -6.69 -10.58
C LEU A 34 -8.14 -5.48 -10.76
N GLY A 35 -8.26 -4.79 -11.90
CA GLY A 35 -7.45 -3.61 -12.20
C GLY A 35 -7.67 -2.47 -11.22
N LEU A 36 -8.92 -2.23 -10.81
CA LEU A 36 -9.26 -1.22 -9.81
C LEU A 36 -8.64 -1.54 -8.46
N ALA A 37 -8.80 -2.76 -7.96
CA ALA A 37 -8.27 -3.17 -6.67
C ALA A 37 -6.73 -3.12 -6.61
N LEU A 38 -6.05 -3.49 -7.71
CA LEU A 38 -4.60 -3.32 -7.84
C LEU A 38 -4.21 -1.82 -7.90
N GLY A 39 -5.00 -1.00 -8.58
CA GLY A 39 -4.83 0.46 -8.61
C GLY A 39 -4.93 1.08 -7.22
N GLU A 40 -5.91 0.66 -6.42
CA GLU A 40 -6.09 1.09 -5.03
C GLU A 40 -4.89 0.72 -4.15
N ALA A 41 -4.38 -0.51 -4.27
CA ALA A 41 -3.18 -0.95 -3.55
C ALA A 41 -1.96 -0.07 -3.88
N ARG A 42 -1.75 0.23 -5.18
CA ARG A 42 -0.67 1.12 -5.62
C ARG A 42 -0.88 2.56 -5.15
N GLY A 43 -2.12 3.05 -5.18
CA GLY A 43 -2.49 4.37 -4.69
C GLY A 43 -2.19 4.54 -3.20
N ALA A 44 -2.52 3.54 -2.38
CA ALA A 44 -2.20 3.54 -0.95
C ALA A 44 -0.68 3.59 -0.69
N TYR A 45 0.10 2.83 -1.47
CA TYR A 45 1.57 2.91 -1.42
C TYR A 45 2.08 4.30 -1.82
N SER A 46 1.60 4.87 -2.93
CA SER A 46 2.03 6.20 -3.39
C SER A 46 1.67 7.31 -2.41
N LEU A 47 0.50 7.24 -1.77
CA LEU A 47 0.10 8.20 -0.73
C LEU A 47 1.00 8.09 0.51
N TRP A 48 1.38 6.88 0.90
CA TRP A 48 2.34 6.67 1.98
C TRP A 48 3.72 7.27 1.63
N ASP A 49 4.25 7.00 0.44
CA ASP A 49 5.57 7.51 0.02
C ASP A 49 5.59 9.05 0.02
N ALA A 50 4.52 9.67 -0.48
CA ALA A 50 4.36 11.12 -0.45
C ALA A 50 4.24 11.69 0.97
N ALA A 51 3.48 11.02 1.85
CA ALA A 51 3.31 11.44 3.24
C ALA A 51 4.63 11.31 4.03
N VAL A 52 5.37 10.23 3.85
CA VAL A 52 6.70 10.03 4.46
C VAL A 52 7.70 11.05 3.94
N ALA A 53 7.71 11.35 2.64
CA ALA A 53 8.57 12.38 2.06
C ALA A 53 8.27 13.77 2.68
N ALA A 54 7.01 14.08 2.97
CA ALA A 54 6.60 15.33 3.61
C ALA A 54 7.03 15.44 5.09
N MET A 55 7.41 14.34 5.75
CA MET A 55 7.91 14.36 7.13
C MET A 55 9.37 14.85 7.26
N GLY A 56 10.14 14.86 6.16
CA GLY A 56 11.51 15.37 6.14
C GLY A 56 12.44 14.69 7.16
N ALA A 57 13.07 15.46 8.04
CA ALA A 57 14.02 14.97 9.03
C ALA A 57 13.40 14.06 10.12
N SER A 58 12.06 14.00 10.21
CA SER A 58 11.35 13.13 11.16
C SER A 58 11.16 11.69 10.66
N VAL A 59 11.64 11.36 9.46
CA VAL A 59 11.58 10.00 8.92
C VAL A 59 12.58 9.10 9.65
N PRO A 60 12.15 7.95 10.20
CA PRO A 60 13.04 7.06 10.92
C PRO A 60 13.98 6.29 9.97
N PRO A 61 15.13 5.82 10.45
CA PRO A 61 16.13 5.13 9.62
C PRO A 61 15.63 3.83 8.99
N HIS A 62 14.62 3.18 9.59
CA HIS A 62 14.01 1.95 9.06
C HIS A 62 13.01 2.21 7.92
N ALA A 63 12.73 3.46 7.56
CA ALA A 63 11.76 3.80 6.52
C ALA A 63 12.09 3.23 5.14
N ARG A 64 13.39 3.03 4.85
CA ARG A 64 13.81 2.35 3.62
C ARG A 64 13.35 0.90 3.57
N ALA A 65 13.43 0.18 4.68
CA ALA A 65 12.99 -1.21 4.75
C ALA A 65 11.46 -1.31 4.60
N ASP A 66 10.72 -0.40 5.25
CA ASP A 66 9.28 -0.31 5.10
C ASP A 66 8.84 0.05 3.68
N ARG A 67 9.57 0.95 3.00
CA ARG A 67 9.31 1.28 1.60
C ARG A 67 9.35 0.05 0.71
N VAL A 68 10.41 -0.74 0.81
CA VAL A 68 10.59 -1.98 0.02
C VAL A 68 9.50 -2.99 0.38
N ARG A 69 9.16 -3.13 1.66
CA ARG A 69 8.11 -4.04 2.13
C ARG A 69 6.72 -3.67 1.59
N LEU A 70 6.34 -2.39 1.66
CA LEU A 70 5.05 -1.90 1.17
C LEU A 70 4.97 -1.92 -0.36
N GLU A 71 6.07 -1.59 -1.05
CA GLU A 71 6.18 -1.70 -2.50
C GLU A 71 5.98 -3.16 -2.94
N THR A 72 6.71 -4.10 -2.32
CA THR A 72 6.55 -5.53 -2.58
C THR A 72 5.12 -5.97 -2.36
N LEU A 73 4.48 -5.50 -1.28
CA LEU A 73 3.10 -5.84 -0.97
C LEU A 73 2.12 -5.31 -2.03
N ALA A 74 2.27 -4.05 -2.47
CA ALA A 74 1.38 -3.39 -3.43
C ALA A 74 1.53 -3.90 -4.87
N TYR A 75 2.74 -4.33 -5.26
CA TYR A 75 3.05 -4.78 -6.61
C TYR A 75 3.16 -6.30 -6.77
N ALA A 76 3.08 -7.08 -5.69
CA ALA A 76 3.14 -8.52 -5.80
C ALA A 76 1.99 -9.06 -6.66
N ARG A 77 2.34 -10.00 -7.55
CA ARG A 77 1.39 -10.70 -8.39
C ARG A 77 0.35 -11.39 -7.51
N LEU A 78 -0.90 -11.39 -7.95
CA LEU A 78 -1.93 -12.22 -7.34
C LEU A 78 -1.62 -13.67 -7.73
N PRO A 79 -1.71 -14.64 -6.80
CA PRO A 79 -1.65 -16.03 -7.17
C PRO A 79 -2.78 -16.31 -8.15
N LEU A 80 -2.43 -16.85 -9.33
CA LEU A 80 -3.43 -17.39 -10.24
C LEU A 80 -4.03 -18.61 -9.53
N THR A 81 -5.29 -18.51 -9.13
CA THR A 81 -6.06 -19.70 -8.78
C THR A 81 -6.37 -20.43 -10.09
N GLU A 82 -5.70 -21.57 -10.31
CA GLU A 82 -6.02 -22.55 -11.36
C GLU A 82 -7.35 -23.27 -11.07
#